data_AF-A0A5M6D874-F1
#
_entry.id   AF-A0A5M6D874-F1
#
_cell.length_a   1.000
_cell.length_b   1.000
_cell.length_c   1.000
_cell.angle_alpha   90.00
_cell.angle_beta   90.00
_cell.angle_gamma   90.00
#
_symmetry.space_group_name_H-M   'P 1'
#
loop_
_entity.id
_entity.type
_entity.pdbx_description
1 polymer ?
#
loop_
_entity_poly.entity_id
_entity_poly.type
_entity_poly.pdbx_seq_one_letter_code
_entity_poly.pdbx_strand_id
1 'polypeptide(L)'
;MVTLSKLRLYDWYAFRMEMKQYTRLDLLRKARELSNDCYYVYFIFEGKPDSPDFKPVYIGCTRSVYWRMVKHTHKINQKTNIFLKAFDSKEEALQYEKRSIKAWQPRLNVQYNKWWQLDLIG
;
A
#
# COMPACT_ATOMS: atom_id res chain seq x y z
N MET A 1 -12.40 -6.06 27.78
CA MET A 1 -11.08 -5.44 27.54
C MET A 1 -10.62 -5.83 26.14
N VAL A 2 -10.48 -4.88 25.23
CA VAL A 2 -10.04 -5.16 23.84
C VAL A 2 -8.51 -5.24 23.85
N THR A 3 -7.94 -6.32 23.30
CA THR A 3 -6.48 -6.50 23.22
C THR A 3 -5.92 -5.75 22.00
N LEU A 4 -4.66 -5.32 22.06
CA LEU A 4 -3.96 -4.68 20.94
C LEU A 4 -4.01 -5.52 19.65
N SER A 5 -3.96 -6.84 19.78
CA SER A 5 -4.11 -7.78 18.67
C SER A 5 -5.52 -7.80 18.08
N LYS A 6 -6.57 -7.64 18.91
CA LYS A 6 -7.95 -7.49 18.42
C LYS A 6 -8.16 -6.17 17.69
N LEU A 7 -7.60 -5.06 18.19
CA LEU A 7 -7.67 -3.76 17.50
C LEU A 7 -7.02 -3.82 16.11
N ARG A 8 -5.80 -4.39 16.01
CA ARG A 8 -5.12 -4.59 14.72
C ARG A 8 -5.90 -5.47 13.74
N LEU A 9 -6.59 -6.48 14.24
CA LEU A 9 -7.47 -7.33 13.42
C LEU A 9 -8.69 -6.55 12.90
N TYR A 10 -9.32 -5.72 13.73
CA TYR A 10 -10.41 -4.84 13.28
C TYR A 10 -9.93 -3.82 12.25
N ASP A 11 -8.77 -3.21 12.49
CA ASP A 11 -8.13 -2.27 11.54
C ASP A 11 -7.82 -2.97 10.20
N TRP A 12 -7.39 -4.24 10.25
CA TRP A 12 -7.16 -5.06 9.07
C TRP A 12 -8.44 -5.40 8.31
N TYR A 13 -9.53 -5.76 9.00
CA TYR A 13 -10.81 -6.03 8.36
C TYR A 13 -11.41 -4.77 7.72
N ALA A 14 -11.38 -3.63 8.42
CA ALA A 14 -11.81 -2.35 7.88
C ALA A 14 -10.98 -1.96 6.65
N PHE A 15 -9.64 -2.07 6.75
CA PHE A 15 -8.73 -1.87 5.63
C PHE A 15 -9.12 -2.72 4.43
N ARG A 16 -9.40 -4.02 4.64
CA ARG A 16 -9.78 -4.94 3.57
C ARG A 16 -11.11 -4.60 2.90
N MET A 17 -12.06 -4.01 3.63
CA MET A 17 -13.34 -3.59 3.08
C MET A 17 -13.21 -2.34 2.20
N GLU A 18 -12.26 -1.45 2.54
CA GLU A 18 -12.00 -0.22 1.78
C GLU A 18 -11.07 -0.42 0.57
N MET A 19 -10.34 -1.53 0.53
CA MET A 19 -9.27 -1.76 -0.42
C MET A 19 -9.64 -2.80 -1.48
N LYS A 20 -9.21 -2.56 -2.72
CA LYS A 20 -9.25 -3.59 -3.77
C LYS A 20 -7.94 -4.37 -3.76
N GLN A 21 -8.02 -5.68 -3.58
CA GLN A 21 -6.87 -6.59 -3.60
C GLN A 21 -6.60 -7.12 -5.01
N TYR A 22 -5.33 -7.18 -5.37
CA TYR A 22 -4.84 -7.77 -6.62
C TYR A 22 -3.56 -8.55 -6.37
N THR A 23 -3.29 -9.54 -7.21
CA THR A 23 -1.91 -9.98 -7.42
C THR A 23 -1.17 -8.99 -8.31
N ARG A 24 0.17 -9.02 -8.33
CA ARG A 24 0.94 -8.18 -9.25
C ARG A 24 0.54 -8.42 -10.71
N LEU A 25 0.31 -9.68 -11.09
CA LEU A 25 -0.04 -10.05 -12.46
C LEU A 25 -1.42 -9.50 -12.84
N ASP A 26 -2.41 -9.67 -11.96
CA ASP A 26 -3.76 -9.16 -12.19
C ASP A 26 -3.78 -7.63 -12.24
N LEU A 27 -3.00 -6.99 -11.37
CA LEU A 27 -2.92 -5.54 -11.35
C LEU A 27 -2.26 -4.99 -12.62
N LEU A 28 -1.24 -5.65 -13.18
CA LEU A 28 -0.64 -5.26 -14.46
C LEU A 28 -1.64 -5.35 -15.63
N ARG A 29 -2.50 -6.38 -15.63
CA ARG A 29 -3.58 -6.52 -16.63
C ARG A 29 -4.62 -5.42 -16.44
N LYS A 30 -5.09 -5.23 -15.20
CA LYS A 30 -6.14 -4.26 -14.85
C LYS A 30 -5.69 -2.80 -14.98
N ALA A 31 -4.40 -2.52 -14.82
CA ALA A 31 -3.87 -1.16 -14.84
C ALA A 31 -4.08 -0.44 -16.19
N ARG A 32 -4.36 -1.17 -17.27
CA ARG A 32 -4.76 -0.60 -18.56
C ARG A 32 -6.16 0.02 -18.54
N GLU A 33 -7.01 -0.43 -17.64
CA GLU A 33 -8.41 0.00 -17.47
C GLU A 33 -8.58 0.99 -16.31
N LEU A 34 -7.53 1.20 -15.50
CA LEU A 34 -7.57 2.16 -14.41
C LEU A 34 -7.49 3.58 -14.97
N SER A 35 -8.37 4.46 -14.46
CA SER A 35 -8.44 5.86 -14.89
C SER A 35 -7.11 6.56 -14.64
N ASN A 36 -6.64 7.32 -15.63
CA ASN A 36 -5.51 8.24 -15.50
C ASN A 36 -5.87 9.55 -14.80
N ASP A 37 -7.14 9.75 -14.45
CA ASP A 37 -7.63 10.97 -13.78
C ASP A 37 -7.61 10.85 -12.26
N CYS A 38 -7.45 9.63 -11.73
CA CYS A 38 -7.32 9.38 -10.30
C CYS A 38 -5.86 9.23 -9.87
N TYR A 39 -5.64 9.42 -8.57
CA TYR A 39 -4.43 9.05 -7.86
C TYR A 39 -4.67 7.77 -7.07
N TYR A 40 -3.68 6.90 -7.01
CA TYR A 40 -3.78 5.61 -6.35
C TYR A 40 -2.76 5.51 -5.25
N VAL A 41 -3.21 5.15 -4.04
CA VAL A 41 -2.34 4.67 -2.98
C VAL A 41 -2.35 3.15 -3.03
N TYR A 42 -1.15 2.57 -3.11
CA TYR A 42 -0.96 1.13 -3.16
C TYR A 42 -0.15 0.63 -1.97
N PHE A 43 -0.52 -0.53 -1.47
CA PHE A 43 0.13 -1.23 -0.38
C PHE A 43 0.63 -2.57 -0.88
N ILE A 44 1.90 -2.86 -0.67
CA ILE A 44 2.54 -4.12 -1.04
C ILE A 44 2.70 -4.94 0.23
N PHE A 45 2.10 -6.12 0.25
CA PHE A 45 2.22 -7.08 1.33
C PHE A 45 2.96 -8.32 0.82
N GLU A 46 3.94 -8.77 1.60
CA GLU A 46 4.63 -10.03 1.41
C GLU A 46 4.30 -10.96 2.58
N GLY A 47 4.18 -12.27 2.31
CA GLY A 47 3.79 -13.26 3.31
C GLY A 47 2.29 -13.52 3.37
N LYS A 48 1.86 -14.22 4.42
CA LYS A 48 0.48 -14.70 4.55
C LYS A 48 -0.34 -13.84 5.54
N PRO A 49 -1.62 -13.54 5.24
CA PRO A 49 -2.49 -12.73 6.12
C PRO A 49 -2.77 -13.32 7.51
N ASP A 50 -2.59 -14.63 7.68
CA ASP A 50 -2.76 -15.36 8.94
C ASP A 50 -1.53 -15.26 9.86
N SER A 51 -0.45 -14.62 9.41
CA SER A 51 0.73 -14.35 10.23
C SER A 51 0.50 -13.16 11.17
N PRO A 52 0.93 -13.25 12.45
CA PRO A 52 0.84 -12.13 13.40
C PRO A 52 1.66 -10.90 12.97
N ASP A 53 2.65 -11.09 12.08
CA ASP A 53 3.52 -10.03 11.56
C ASP A 53 3.07 -9.52 10.18
N PHE A 54 1.86 -9.87 9.74
CA PHE A 54 1.36 -9.45 8.43
C PHE A 54 1.11 -7.94 8.40
N LYS A 55 2.05 -7.23 7.76
CA LYS A 55 2.02 -5.78 7.57
C LYS A 55 2.55 -5.43 6.18
N PRO A 56 2.23 -4.24 5.63
CA PRO A 56 2.76 -3.85 4.34
C PRO A 56 4.28 -3.71 4.43
N VAL A 57 4.98 -4.23 3.43
CA VAL A 57 6.43 -4.02 3.29
C VAL A 57 6.74 -2.68 2.65
N TYR A 58 5.81 -2.16 1.86
CA TYR A 58 5.91 -0.87 1.18
C TYR A 58 4.54 -0.25 0.92
N ILE A 59 4.46 1.07 1.01
CA ILE A 59 3.28 1.89 0.67
C ILE A 59 3.75 2.99 -0.27
N GLY A 60 2.99 3.26 -1.33
CA GLY A 60 3.29 4.34 -2.26
C GLY A 60 2.07 4.98 -2.91
N CYS A 61 2.25 6.19 -3.43
CA CYS A 61 1.28 6.89 -4.26
C CYS A 61 1.71 6.95 -5.74
N THR A 62 0.75 6.83 -6.67
CA THR A 62 1.00 6.97 -8.10
C THR A 62 -0.24 7.38 -8.89
N ARG A 63 -0.04 8.10 -10.00
CA ARG A 63 -1.06 8.34 -11.02
C ARG A 63 -1.07 7.26 -12.10
N SER A 64 0.01 6.47 -12.22
CA SER A 64 0.10 5.38 -13.19
C SER A 64 0.49 4.08 -12.50
N VAL A 65 -0.52 3.27 -12.21
CA VAL A 65 -0.34 1.95 -11.57
C VAL A 65 0.50 1.04 -12.46
N TYR A 66 0.28 1.05 -13.78
CA TYR A 66 1.02 0.22 -14.74
C TYR A 66 2.53 0.45 -14.64
N TRP A 67 2.99 1.69 -14.84
CA TRP A 67 4.41 2.01 -14.79
C TRP A 67 5.03 1.73 -13.43
N ARG A 68 4.25 1.94 -12.36
CA ARG A 68 4.73 1.65 -11.01
C ARG A 68 4.93 0.15 -10.79
N MET A 69 4.02 -0.69 -11.27
CA MET A 69 4.16 -2.15 -11.16
C MET A 69 5.29 -2.67 -12.04
N VAL A 70 5.46 -2.12 -13.25
CA VAL A 70 6.61 -2.44 -14.12
C VAL A 70 7.93 -2.13 -13.40
N LYS A 71 8.06 -0.96 -12.76
CA LYS A 71 9.25 -0.58 -11.99
C LYS A 71 9.54 -1.51 -10.81
N HIS A 72 8.51 -2.08 -10.20
CA HIS A 72 8.65 -3.03 -9.09
C HIS A 72 8.86 -4.48 -9.53
N THR A 73 8.85 -4.80 -10.83
CA THR A 73 8.91 -6.19 -11.34
C THR A 73 10.07 -6.99 -10.77
N HIS A 74 11.23 -6.36 -10.57
CA HIS A 74 12.43 -7.00 -10.00
C HIS A 74 12.47 -7.01 -8.47
N LYS A 75 11.54 -6.31 -7.81
CA LYS A 75 11.53 -6.11 -6.35
C LYS A 75 10.46 -6.93 -5.64
N ILE A 76 9.40 -7.32 -6.34
CA ILE A 76 8.26 -8.04 -5.75
C ILE A 76 7.88 -9.25 -6.61
N ASN A 77 7.43 -10.34 -5.99
CA ASN A 77 7.01 -11.57 -6.69
C ASN A 77 5.68 -11.37 -7.47
N GLN A 78 5.39 -12.21 -8.46
CA GLN A 78 4.09 -12.28 -9.15
C GLN A 78 2.91 -12.50 -8.18
N LYS A 79 3.11 -13.31 -7.14
CA LYS A 79 2.08 -13.64 -6.13
C LYS A 79 1.97 -12.62 -4.98
N THR A 80 2.67 -11.49 -5.09
CA THR A 80 2.63 -10.44 -4.06
C THR A 80 1.23 -9.84 -3.98
N ASN A 81 0.73 -9.67 -2.76
CA ASN A 81 -0.58 -9.08 -2.52
C ASN A 81 -0.46 -7.56 -2.58
N ILE A 82 -1.23 -6.94 -3.46
CA ILE A 82 -1.23 -5.50 -3.67
C ILE A 82 -2.64 -4.97 -3.43
N PHE A 83 -2.76 -4.04 -2.50
CA PHE A 83 -4.03 -3.39 -2.18
C PHE A 83 -4.02 -1.97 -2.74
N LEU A 84 -5.13 -1.55 -3.32
CA LEU A 84 -5.26 -0.29 -4.04
C LEU A 84 -6.47 0.50 -3.53
N LYS A 85 -6.26 1.80 -3.29
CA LYS A 85 -7.32 2.79 -3.06
C LYS A 85 -7.16 3.96 -4.03
N ALA A 86 -8.26 4.36 -4.66
CA ALA A 86 -8.30 5.49 -5.57
C ALA A 86 -8.72 6.76 -4.82
N PHE A 87 -8.22 7.90 -5.29
CA PHE A 87 -8.48 9.25 -4.81
C PHE A 87 -8.60 10.18 -6.01
N ASP A 88 -9.49 11.16 -5.93
CA ASP A 88 -9.70 12.12 -7.01
C ASP A 88 -8.66 13.26 -6.95
N SER A 89 -8.15 13.57 -5.76
CA SER A 89 -7.10 14.58 -5.57
C SER A 89 -5.75 13.98 -5.19
N LYS A 90 -4.68 14.64 -5.64
CA LYS A 90 -3.31 14.26 -5.31
C LYS A 90 -3.01 14.48 -3.84
N GLU A 91 -3.52 15.59 -3.30
CA GLU A 91 -3.31 16.04 -1.93
C GLU A 91 -3.87 15.02 -0.94
N GLU A 92 -5.10 14.56 -1.15
CA GLU A 92 -5.71 13.52 -0.31
C GLU A 92 -4.94 12.19 -0.41
N ALA A 93 -4.55 11.78 -1.62
CA ALA A 93 -3.78 10.56 -1.82
C ALA A 93 -2.44 10.60 -1.06
N LEU A 94 -1.73 11.73 -1.11
CA LEU A 94 -0.46 11.92 -0.40
C LEU A 94 -0.67 12.02 1.12
N GLN A 95 -1.73 12.67 1.60
CA GLN A 95 -2.05 12.71 3.03
C GLN A 95 -2.41 11.31 3.55
N TYR A 96 -3.15 10.52 2.76
CA TYR A 96 -3.48 9.15 3.10
C TYR A 96 -2.25 8.24 3.11
N GLU A 97 -1.38 8.34 2.10
CA GLU A 97 -0.09 7.65 2.05
C GLU A 97 0.75 7.96 3.30
N LYS A 98 0.92 9.24 3.65
CA LYS A 98 1.69 9.67 4.83
C LYS A 98 1.14 9.09 6.13
N ARG A 99 -0.17 9.23 6.37
CA ARG A 99 -0.84 8.66 7.56
C ARG A 99 -0.64 7.14 7.64
N SER A 100 -0.75 6.46 6.50
CA SER A 100 -0.57 5.02 6.42
C SER A 100 0.87 4.58 6.68
N ILE A 101 1.87 5.30 6.14
CA ILE A 101 3.28 5.03 6.42
C ILE A 101 3.57 5.23 7.92
N LYS A 102 3.03 6.29 8.54
CA LYS A 102 3.21 6.56 9.98
C LYS A 102 2.58 5.45 10.84
N ALA A 103 1.39 4.97 10.47
CA ALA A 103 0.68 3.94 11.21
C ALA A 103 1.34 2.55 11.08
N TRP A 104 1.75 2.17 9.87
CA TRP A 104 2.22 0.79 9.60
C TRP A 104 3.73 0.62 9.66
N GLN A 105 4.48 1.71 9.54
CA GLN A 105 5.95 1.74 9.47
C GLN A 105 6.53 0.64 8.56
N PRO A 106 6.21 0.65 7.25
CA PRO A 106 6.66 -0.38 6.31
C PRO A 106 8.18 -0.39 6.21
N ARG A 107 8.80 -1.58 6.31
CA ARG A 107 10.27 -1.73 6.35
C ARG A 107 10.95 -1.03 5.18
N LEU A 108 10.43 -1.15 3.95
CA LEU A 108 11.07 -0.58 2.77
C LEU A 108 10.86 0.94 2.67
N ASN A 109 9.76 1.49 3.20
CA ASN A 109 9.61 2.94 3.32
C ASN A 109 10.63 3.51 4.31
N VAL A 110 10.82 2.85 5.46
CA VAL A 110 11.82 3.28 6.46
C VAL A 110 13.24 3.17 5.92
N GLN A 111 13.58 2.05 5.27
CA GLN A 111 14.92 1.78 4.77
C GLN A 111 15.34 2.72 3.63
N TYR A 112 14.41 3.09 2.74
CA TYR A 112 14.72 3.86 1.54
C TYR A 112 14.25 5.31 1.57
N ASN A 113 13.64 5.77 2.66
CA ASN A 113 13.35 7.18 2.82
C ASN A 113 14.66 7.97 2.93
N LYS A 114 14.77 9.03 2.14
CA LYS A 114 15.78 10.05 2.35
C LYS A 114 15.43 10.84 3.63
N TRP A 115 16.42 11.43 4.31
CA TRP A 115 16.25 12.14 5.57
C TRP A 115 15.11 13.19 5.60
N TRP A 116 14.96 14.01 4.57
CA TRP A 116 13.82 14.94 4.37
C TRP A 116 12.43 14.29 4.18
N GLN A 117 12.35 12.97 3.98
CA GLN A 117 11.10 12.20 3.99
C GLN A 117 10.82 11.59 5.37
N LEU A 118 11.78 11.67 6.31
CA LEU A 118 11.60 11.27 7.71
C LEU A 118 10.78 12.32 8.49
N ASP A 119 10.75 13.58 8.05
CA ASP A 119 9.84 14.61 8.56
C ASP A 119 8.35 14.27 8.33
N LEU A 120 8.07 13.27 7.49
CA LEU A 120 6.72 12.73 7.28
C LEU A 120 6.35 11.60 8.26
N ILE A 121 7.32 11.12 9.03
CA ILE A 121 7.18 10.02 10.00
C ILE A 121 7.19 10.57 11.45
N GLY A 122 7.83 11.74 11.68
CA GLY A 122 7.76 12.53 12.93
C GLY A 122 6.36 12.98 13.29
#